data_AF-A0A3M0ZH06-F1
#
_entry.id   AF-A0A3M0ZH06-F1
#
_cell.length_a   1.000
_cell.length_b   1.000
_cell.length_c   1.000
_cell.angle_alpha   90.00
_cell.angle_beta   90.00
_cell.angle_gamma   90.00
#
_symmetry.space_group_name_H-M   'P 1'
#
loop_
_entity.id
_entity.type
_entity.pdbx_description
1 polymer ?
#
loop_
_entity_poly.entity_id
_entity_poly.type
_entity_poly.pdbx_seq_one_letter_code
_entity_poly.pdbx_strand_id
1 'polypeptide(L)' 'IKVGDCAKIGAGSVVLQDVPPHTTVVGVPARVVGSTRCDQPALEMDQTIPLDYHI' A
#
# COMPACT_ATOMS: atom_id res chain seq x y z
N ILE A 1 2.77 -14.45 -4.46
CA ILE A 1 2.54 -13.04 -4.08
C ILE A 1 2.87 -12.18 -5.29
N LYS A 2 1.85 -11.58 -5.88
CA LYS A 2 1.97 -10.55 -6.89
C LYS A 2 1.63 -9.20 -6.26
N VAL A 3 2.50 -8.22 -6.45
CA VAL A 3 2.20 -6.82 -6.14
C VAL A 3 1.80 -6.17 -7.46
N GLY A 4 0.56 -5.70 -7.55
CA GLY A 4 0.03 -5.06 -8.73
C GLY A 4 0.73 -3.76 -9.06
N ASP A 5 0.69 -3.37 -10.33
CA ASP A 5 1.33 -2.15 -10.80
C ASP A 5 0.83 -0.95 -10.02
N CYS A 6 1.76 -0.07 -9.66
CA CYS A 6 1.48 1.16 -8.94
C CYS A 6 0.73 0.94 -7.61
N ALA A 7 0.85 -0.23 -6.97
CA ALA A 7 0.46 -0.41 -5.59
C ALA A 7 1.47 0.26 -4.63
N LYS A 8 1.02 0.63 -3.44
CA LYS A 8 1.82 1.23 -2.37
C LYS A 8 1.83 0.33 -1.14
N ILE A 9 3.01 -0.11 -0.72
CA ILE A 9 3.18 -0.91 0.50
C ILE A 9 3.72 0.01 1.60
N GLY A 10 3.02 0.09 2.74
CA GLY A 10 3.49 0.86 3.89
C GLY A 10 4.77 0.26 4.49
N ALA A 11 5.63 1.11 5.01
CA ALA A 11 6.87 0.70 5.66
C ALA A 11 6.61 -0.31 6.79
N GLY A 12 7.45 -1.35 6.90
CA GLY A 12 7.35 -2.37 7.94
C GLY A 12 6.21 -3.39 7.76
N SER A 13 5.49 -3.37 6.65
CA SER A 13 4.39 -4.32 6.40
C SER A 13 4.88 -5.72 6.04
N VAL A 14 4.10 -6.73 6.41
CA VAL A 14 4.35 -8.14 6.02
C VAL A 14 3.23 -8.59 5.08
N VAL A 15 3.54 -8.67 3.79
CA VAL A 15 2.58 -8.98 2.72
C VAL A 15 2.50 -10.50 2.53
N LEU A 16 1.35 -11.08 2.90
CA LEU A 16 1.10 -12.53 2.81
C LEU A 16 0.06 -12.90 1.73
N GLN A 17 -0.49 -11.92 1.02
CA GLN A 17 -1.52 -12.09 -0.02
C GLN A 17 -1.23 -11.18 -1.22
N ASP A 18 -1.79 -11.51 -2.39
CA ASP A 18 -1.65 -10.68 -3.59
C ASP A 18 -2.28 -9.29 -3.38
N VAL A 19 -1.63 -8.26 -3.93
CA VAL A 19 -2.02 -6.86 -3.79
C VAL A 19 -2.52 -6.35 -5.15
N PRO A 20 -3.77 -5.88 -5.26
CA PRO A 20 -4.27 -5.35 -6.54
C PRO A 20 -3.52 -4.07 -6.98
N PRO A 21 -3.47 -3.77 -8.28
CA PRO A 21 -2.92 -2.51 -8.79
C PRO A 21 -3.58 -1.29 -8.15
N HIS A 22 -2.83 -0.19 -8.02
CA HIS A 22 -3.32 1.09 -7.48
C HIS A 22 -3.98 1.02 -6.08
N THR A 23 -3.54 0.08 -5.24
CA THR A 23 -3.98 -0.04 -3.84
C THR A 23 -2.88 0.30 -2.86
N THR A 24 -3.25 0.80 -1.68
CA THR A 24 -2.35 0.97 -0.54
C THR A 24 -2.63 -0.13 0.48
N VAL A 25 -1.59 -0.88 0.87
CA VAL A 25 -1.67 -1.86 1.96
C VAL A 25 -0.67 -1.56 3.06
N VAL A 26 -1.03 -1.83 4.31
CA VAL A 26 -0.12 -1.68 5.47
C VAL A 26 -0.34 -2.76 6.52
N GLY A 27 0.64 -2.98 7.41
CA GLY A 27 0.49 -3.76 8.64
C GLY A 27 1.11 -5.16 8.63
N VAL A 28 0.99 -5.86 9.76
CA VAL A 28 1.52 -7.22 9.99
C VAL A 28 0.41 -8.11 10.57
N PRO A 29 -0.27 -8.95 9.77
CA PRO A 29 -0.17 -9.06 8.31
C PRO A 29 -0.80 -7.87 7.57
N ALA A 30 -0.32 -7.58 6.36
CA ALA A 30 -0.78 -6.43 5.57
C ALA A 30 -2.27 -6.52 5.17
N ARG A 31 -2.96 -5.37 5.16
CA ARG A 31 -4.37 -5.21 4.75
C ARG A 31 -4.52 -3.96 3.87
N VAL A 32 -5.52 -3.98 2.98
CA VAL A 32 -5.87 -2.81 2.16
C VAL A 32 -6.42 -1.71 3.05
N VAL A 33 -5.86 -0.51 2.90
CA VAL A 33 -6.27 0.69 3.66
C VAL A 33 -6.80 1.80 2.75
N GLY A 34 -6.77 1.59 1.44
CA GLY A 34 -7.29 2.54 0.45
C GLY A 34 -6.64 2.36 -0.91
N SER A 35 -6.87 3.34 -1.78
CA SER A 35 -6.22 3.43 -3.10
C SER A 35 -4.93 4.24 -3.01
N THR A 36 -4.08 4.16 -4.04
CA THR A 36 -2.95 5.09 -4.17
C THR A 36 -3.45 6.50 -4.47
N ARG A 37 -2.74 7.52 -3.99
CA ARG A 37 -3.07 8.94 -4.20
C ARG A 37 -2.44 9.54 -5.45
N CYS A 38 -1.66 8.75 -6.18
CA CYS A 38 -0.97 9.11 -7.39
C CYS A 38 -0.86 7.90 -8.33
N ASP A 39 -0.56 8.18 -9.59
CA ASP A 39 -0.44 7.15 -10.63
C ASP A 39 0.84 6.34 -10.49
N GLN A 40 1.93 6.95 -10.01
CA GLN A 40 3.25 6.31 -9.90
C GLN A 40 3.84 6.52 -8.50
N PRO A 41 3.41 5.74 -7.48
CA PRO A 41 3.87 5.87 -6.10
C PRO A 41 5.39 5.77 -5.93
N ALA A 42 6.05 5.02 -6.82
CA ALA A 42 7.50 4.86 -6.83
C ALA A 42 8.27 6.11 -7.30
N LEU A 43 7.63 7.03 -8.02
CA LEU A 43 8.25 8.30 -8.41
C LEU A 43 8.01 9.38 -7.35
N GLU A 44 6.81 9.42 -6.78
CA GLU A 44 6.44 10.41 -5.75
C GLU A 44 7.05 10.10 -4.38
N MET A 45 7.28 8.81 -4.08
CA MET A 45 7.87 8.35 -2.82
C MET A 45 7.14 8.81 -1.54
N ASP A 46 5.86 9.16 -1.65
CA ASP A 46 5.01 9.56 -0.54
C ASP A 46 4.75 8.41 0.44
N GLN A 47 5.39 8.48 1.60
CA GLN A 47 5.26 7.50 2.69
C GLN A 47 4.06 7.74 3.60
N THR A 48 3.22 8.76 3.35
CA THR A 48 2.04 9.00 4.18
C THR A 48 0.99 7.91 3.98
N ILE A 49 0.36 7.49 5.07
CA ILE A 49 -0.73 6.51 5.12
C ILE A 49 -2.04 7.27 5.38
N PRO A 50 -3.20 6.80 4.88
CA PRO A 50 -4.49 7.43 5.20
C PRO A 50 -4.67 7.65 6.71
N LEU A 51 -5.04 8.87 7.10
CA LEU A 51 -5.13 9.31 8.50
C LEU A 51 -6.23 8.60 9.30
N ASP A 52 -7.21 8.04 8.59
CA ASP A 52 -8.34 7.27 9.09
C ASP A 52 -7.99 5.78 9.35
N TYR A 53 -6.77 5.36 9.01
CA TYR A 53 -6.29 4.03 9.35
C TYR A 53 -5.75 3.98 10.79
N HIS A 54 -6.46 3.27 11.66
CA HIS A 54 -6.02 2.96 13.02
C HIS A 54 -5.35 1.57 13.05
N ILE A 55 -4.17 1.48 13.67
CA ILE A 55 -3.42 0.23 13.92
C ILE A 55 -4.09 -0.58 15.03
#